data_AF-A0A382KWQ8-F1
#
_entry.id   AF-A0A382KWQ8-F1
#
_cell.length_a   1.000
_cell.length_b   1.000
_cell.length_c   1.000
_cell.angle_alpha   90.00
_cell.angle_beta   90.00
_cell.angle_gamma   90.00
#
_symmetry.space_group_name_H-M   'P 1'
#
loop_
_entity.id
_entity.type
_entity.pdbx_description
1 polymer ?
#
loop_
_entity_poly.entity_id
_entity_poly.type
_entity_poly.pdbx_seq_one_letter_code
_entity_poly.pdbx_strand_id
1 'polypeptide(L)'
;MAEEKRGIEETKDILDFMFSFVEAVGKAQKDGEMTWSDARYFIDPVKKLFEAVDDIEEVLPEIEDLSGEEYDELVEYVRGKWDYDEENLDWIVDTAIDAGKSILMLINMKK
;
A
#
# COMPACT_ATOMS: atom_id res chain seq x y z
N MET A 1 14.60 -4.13 -27.25
CA MET A 1 14.76 -3.10 -26.19
C MET A 1 14.57 -3.90 -24.93
N ALA A 2 15.59 -4.05 -24.09
CA ALA A 2 15.37 -4.68 -22.79
C ALA A 2 14.48 -3.71 -22.00
N GLU A 3 13.31 -4.14 -21.55
CA GLU A 3 12.57 -3.41 -20.53
C GLU A 3 13.52 -3.24 -19.34
N GLU A 4 13.82 -1.99 -19.00
CA GLU A 4 14.47 -1.67 -17.73
C GLU A 4 13.49 -2.14 -16.66
N LYS A 5 13.86 -3.17 -15.89
CA LYS A 5 13.07 -3.61 -14.75
C LYS A 5 12.85 -2.42 -13.82
N ARG A 6 11.60 -2.12 -13.52
CA ARG A 6 11.27 -1.09 -12.54
C ARG A 6 11.59 -1.64 -11.14
N GLY A 7 12.05 -0.76 -10.24
CA GLY A 7 12.39 -1.13 -8.87
C GLY A 7 11.14 -1.46 -8.05
N ILE A 8 11.28 -1.43 -6.72
CA ILE A 8 10.16 -1.64 -5.78
C ILE A 8 10.13 -0.60 -4.66
N GLU A 9 10.88 0.49 -4.78
CA GLU A 9 11.06 1.42 -3.66
C GLU A 9 9.75 2.18 -3.39
N GLU A 10 9.06 2.60 -4.43
CA GLU A 10 7.80 3.30 -4.39
C GLU A 10 6.67 2.34 -3.96
N THR A 11 6.77 1.07 -4.32
CA THR A 11 5.90 0.00 -3.80
C THR A 11 6.10 -0.25 -2.30
N LYS A 12 7.34 -0.19 -1.79
CA LYS A 12 7.63 -0.27 -0.34
C LYS A 12 6.99 0.91 0.41
N ASP A 13 7.02 2.11 -0.16
CA ASP A 13 6.39 3.29 0.43
C ASP A 13 4.86 3.15 0.55
N ILE A 14 4.21 2.53 -0.42
CA ILE A 14 2.78 2.20 -0.32
C ILE A 14 2.48 1.19 0.78
N LEU A 15 3.28 0.12 0.86
CA LEU A 15 3.12 -0.87 1.93
C LEU A 15 3.27 -0.19 3.29
N ASP A 16 4.32 0.63 3.47
CA ASP A 16 4.52 1.39 4.70
C ASP A 16 3.34 2.28 5.05
N PHE A 17 2.78 2.98 4.06
CA PHE A 17 1.58 3.77 4.26
C PHE A 17 0.40 2.90 4.72
N MET A 18 0.12 1.79 4.02
CA MET A 18 -1.03 0.94 4.31
C MET A 18 -0.93 0.29 5.70
N PHE A 19 0.24 -0.25 6.06
CA PHE A 19 0.45 -0.86 7.39
C PHE A 19 0.42 0.20 8.50
N SER A 20 1.05 1.36 8.31
CA SER A 20 0.96 2.49 9.25
C SER A 20 -0.48 2.95 9.44
N PHE A 21 -1.26 3.02 8.35
CA PHE A 21 -2.65 3.43 8.38
C PHE A 21 -3.51 2.40 9.12
N VAL A 22 -3.34 1.10 8.85
CA VAL A 22 -4.06 0.02 9.54
C VAL A 22 -3.70 -0.01 11.02
N GLU A 23 -2.43 0.15 11.41
CA GLU A 23 -2.05 0.26 12.81
C GLU A 23 -2.69 1.48 13.48
N ALA A 24 -2.65 2.64 12.84
CA ALA A 24 -3.22 3.88 13.37
C ALA A 24 -4.74 3.77 13.54
N VAL A 25 -5.41 3.18 12.55
CA VAL A 25 -6.84 2.86 12.61
C VAL A 25 -7.11 1.83 13.71
N GLY A 26 -6.35 0.74 13.82
CA GLY A 26 -6.53 -0.28 14.86
C GLY A 26 -6.29 0.27 16.27
N LYS A 27 -5.30 1.15 16.45
CA LYS A 27 -5.06 1.89 17.69
C LYS A 27 -6.23 2.83 18.02
N ALA A 28 -6.79 3.51 17.03
CA ALA A 28 -7.98 4.36 17.21
C ALA A 28 -9.27 3.55 17.45
N GLN A 29 -9.39 2.37 16.85
CA GLN A 29 -10.55 1.49 16.97
C GLN A 29 -10.58 0.74 18.31
N LYS A 30 -9.52 0.81 19.12
CA LYS A 30 -9.53 0.33 20.51
C LYS A 30 -10.61 1.03 21.37
N ASP A 31 -11.10 2.19 20.91
CA ASP A 31 -12.25 2.93 21.47
C ASP A 31 -13.59 2.68 20.72
N GLY A 32 -13.60 1.86 19.66
CA GLY A 32 -14.81 1.20 19.14
C GLY A 32 -15.62 1.86 18.02
N GLU A 33 -15.15 2.92 17.34
CA GLU A 33 -16.06 3.77 16.53
C GLU A 33 -15.80 3.92 15.02
N MET A 34 -14.90 3.16 14.36
CA MET A 34 -14.73 3.34 12.91
C MET A 34 -15.73 2.51 12.10
N THR A 35 -16.71 3.18 11.47
CA THR A 35 -17.65 2.54 10.54
C THR A 35 -17.24 2.74 9.07
N TRP A 36 -17.81 1.95 8.15
CA TRP A 36 -17.64 2.14 6.70
C TRP A 36 -18.08 3.53 6.22
N SER A 37 -19.05 4.16 6.90
CA SER A 37 -19.43 5.56 6.65
C SER A 37 -18.37 6.57 7.08
N ASP A 38 -17.54 6.23 8.08
CA ASP A 38 -16.46 7.10 8.56
C ASP A 38 -15.21 6.99 7.68
N ALA A 39 -14.94 5.80 7.14
CA ALA A 39 -13.83 5.54 6.21
C ALA A 39 -13.87 6.46 4.98
N ARG A 40 -15.06 6.85 4.50
CA ARG A 40 -15.18 7.75 3.35
C ARG A 40 -14.59 9.16 3.58
N TYR A 41 -14.56 9.63 4.83
CA TYR A 41 -13.98 10.94 5.18
C TYR A 41 -12.46 10.93 5.12
N PHE A 42 -11.84 9.76 5.08
CA PHE A 42 -10.40 9.60 4.90
C PHE A 42 -9.99 9.60 3.42
N ILE A 43 -10.92 9.44 2.47
CA ILE A 43 -10.60 9.37 1.03
C ILE A 43 -9.91 10.64 0.53
N ASP A 44 -10.44 11.83 0.84
CA ASP A 44 -9.85 13.09 0.40
C ASP A 44 -8.52 13.42 1.11
N PRO A 45 -8.38 13.21 2.44
CA PRO A 45 -7.08 13.28 3.11
C PRO A 45 -6.04 12.31 2.55
N VAL A 46 -6.41 11.05 2.33
CA VAL A 46 -5.53 10.02 1.74
C VAL A 46 -5.12 10.45 0.33
N LYS A 47 -6.07 10.89 -0.50
CA LYS A 47 -5.77 11.43 -1.84
C LYS A 47 -4.74 12.55 -1.79
N LYS A 48 -4.89 13.53 -0.90
CA LYS A 48 -3.92 14.64 -0.75
C LYS A 48 -2.56 14.16 -0.25
N LEU A 49 -2.54 13.11 0.55
CA LEU A 49 -1.30 12.52 1.05
C LEU A 49 -0.55 11.87 -0.10
N PHE A 50 -1.24 11.10 -0.94
CA PHE A 50 -0.68 10.48 -2.15
C PHE A 50 -0.27 11.52 -3.20
N GLU A 51 -1.03 12.61 -3.38
CA GLU A 51 -0.62 13.74 -4.25
C GLU A 51 0.63 14.47 -3.73
N ALA A 52 0.96 14.32 -2.44
CA ALA A 52 2.13 14.91 -1.82
C ALA A 52 3.32 13.93 -1.68
N VAL A 53 3.13 12.66 -2.05
CA VAL A 53 4.20 11.67 -2.15
C VAL A 53 4.88 11.88 -3.51
N ASP A 54 6.19 12.13 -3.47
CA ASP A 54 7.00 12.22 -4.68
C ASP A 54 6.99 10.87 -5.41
N ASP A 55 7.04 10.89 -6.75
CA ASP A 55 7.13 9.71 -7.61
C ASP A 55 5.98 8.67 -7.47
N ILE A 56 4.83 9.10 -6.91
CA ILE A 56 3.63 8.25 -6.76
C ILE A 56 3.11 7.66 -8.09
N GLU A 57 3.49 8.27 -9.22
CA GLU A 57 3.17 7.81 -10.57
C GLU A 57 3.94 6.57 -11.01
N GLU A 58 5.06 6.24 -10.36
CA GLU A 58 5.86 5.04 -10.62
C GLU A 58 5.32 3.80 -9.90
N VAL A 59 4.52 3.96 -8.84
CA VAL A 59 3.95 2.83 -8.07
C VAL A 59 3.14 1.86 -8.93
N LEU A 60 2.19 2.36 -9.73
CA LEU A 60 1.37 1.49 -10.58
C LEU A 60 2.24 0.75 -11.62
N PRO A 61 3.15 1.44 -12.33
CA PRO A 61 4.20 0.82 -13.13
C PRO A 61 5.03 -0.26 -12.44
N GLU A 62 5.47 -0.07 -11.20
CA GLU A 62 6.24 -1.07 -10.43
C GLU A 62 5.39 -2.29 -10.07
N ILE A 63 4.18 -2.08 -9.55
CA ILE A 63 3.25 -3.17 -9.19
C ILE A 63 2.92 -4.03 -10.42
N GLU A 64 2.82 -3.43 -11.61
CA GLU A 64 2.53 -4.14 -12.86
C GLU A 64 3.74 -4.89 -13.43
N ASP A 65 4.98 -4.46 -13.12
CA ASP A 65 6.23 -5.10 -13.56
C ASP A 65 6.81 -6.08 -12.51
N LEU A 66 6.14 -6.22 -11.37
CA LEU A 66 6.65 -6.98 -10.23
C LEU A 66 6.95 -8.44 -10.60
N SER A 67 8.22 -8.82 -10.44
CA SER A 67 8.66 -10.21 -10.59
C SER A 67 8.49 -11.00 -9.28
N GLY A 68 8.57 -12.34 -9.37
CA GLY A 68 8.47 -13.19 -8.17
C GLY A 68 9.56 -12.91 -7.13
N GLU A 69 10.78 -12.59 -7.57
CA GLU A 69 11.89 -12.26 -6.66
C GLU A 69 11.65 -10.93 -5.94
N GLU A 70 11.11 -9.94 -6.66
CA GLU A 70 10.73 -8.64 -6.09
C GLU A 70 9.55 -8.77 -5.12
N TYR A 71 8.59 -9.63 -5.43
CA TYR A 71 7.51 -9.96 -4.52
C TYR A 71 8.02 -10.60 -3.23
N ASP A 72 8.91 -11.60 -3.34
CA ASP A 72 9.54 -12.23 -2.16
C ASP A 72 10.29 -11.20 -1.31
N GLU A 73 10.96 -10.23 -1.95
CA GLU A 73 11.61 -9.11 -1.23
C GLU A 73 10.59 -8.23 -0.50
N LEU A 74 9.43 -7.93 -1.09
CA LEU A 74 8.36 -7.18 -0.44
C LEU A 74 7.79 -7.94 0.77
N VAL A 75 7.62 -9.25 0.67
CA VAL A 75 7.16 -10.10 1.77
C VAL A 75 8.16 -10.09 2.93
N GLU A 76 9.45 -10.28 2.65
CA GLU A 76 10.50 -10.22 3.68
C GLU A 76 10.65 -8.81 4.27
N TYR A 77 10.49 -7.77 3.45
CA TYR A 77 10.47 -6.39 3.92
C TYR A 77 9.36 -6.17 4.94
N VAL A 78 8.13 -6.57 4.62
CA VAL A 78 6.99 -6.43 5.53
C VAL A 78 7.20 -7.26 6.79
N ARG A 79 7.66 -8.51 6.65
CA ARG A 79 7.98 -9.38 7.80
C ARG A 79 8.94 -8.71 8.76
N GLY A 80 10.08 -8.24 8.24
CA GLY A 80 11.16 -7.69 9.05
C GLY A 80 10.82 -6.34 9.68
N LYS A 81 10.06 -5.50 8.97
CA LYS A 81 9.74 -4.15 9.43
C LYS A 81 8.54 -4.10 10.39
N TRP A 82 7.53 -4.92 10.14
CA TRP A 82 6.25 -4.88 10.85
C TRP A 82 6.05 -6.05 11.82
N ASP A 83 7.06 -6.91 12.00
CA ASP A 83 7.09 -8.02 12.97
C ASP A 83 5.90 -9.00 12.83
N TYR A 84 5.48 -9.26 11.59
CA TYR A 84 4.45 -10.25 11.30
C TYR A 84 5.07 -11.66 11.31
N ASP A 85 4.61 -12.51 12.22
CA ASP A 85 4.94 -13.95 12.26
C ASP A 85 3.67 -14.77 11.95
N GLU A 86 3.11 -14.56 10.74
CA GLU A 86 1.83 -15.14 10.33
C GLU A 86 1.97 -16.10 9.15
N GLU A 87 1.26 -17.24 9.22
CA GLU A 87 1.13 -18.22 8.12
C GLU A 87 0.50 -17.60 6.85
N ASN A 88 -0.16 -16.45 6.96
CA ASN A 88 -0.87 -15.79 5.87
C ASN A 88 -0.17 -14.50 5.38
N LEU A 89 1.12 -14.30 5.67
CA LEU A 89 1.80 -13.04 5.35
C LEU A 89 1.71 -12.68 3.87
N ASP A 90 1.90 -13.64 2.96
CA ASP A 90 1.77 -13.43 1.51
C ASP A 90 0.38 -12.87 1.14
N TRP A 91 -0.69 -13.43 1.71
CA TRP A 91 -2.05 -12.95 1.49
C TRP A 91 -2.27 -11.52 2.03
N ILE A 92 -1.65 -11.17 3.16
CA ILE A 92 -1.72 -9.83 3.73
C ILE A 92 -1.01 -8.82 2.80
N VAL A 93 0.17 -9.19 2.30
CA VAL A 93 0.94 -8.37 1.35
C VAL A 93 0.16 -8.17 0.05
N ASP A 94 -0.40 -9.23 -0.52
CA ASP A 94 -1.29 -9.15 -1.71
C ASP A 94 -2.46 -8.19 -1.47
N THR A 95 -3.12 -8.33 -0.33
CA THR A 95 -4.28 -7.50 0.02
C THR A 95 -3.90 -6.03 0.16
N ALA A 96 -2.71 -5.73 0.71
CA ALA A 96 -2.20 -4.37 0.84
C ALA A 96 -1.85 -3.75 -0.52
N ILE A 97 -1.19 -4.52 -1.40
CA ILE A 97 -0.87 -4.10 -2.78
C ILE A 97 -2.16 -3.79 -3.55
N ASP A 98 -3.15 -4.69 -3.52
CA ASP A 98 -4.43 -4.51 -4.21
C ASP A 98 -5.21 -3.30 -3.71
N ALA A 99 -5.19 -3.06 -2.40
CA ALA A 99 -5.82 -1.90 -1.79
C ALA A 99 -5.13 -0.60 -2.23
N GLY A 100 -3.78 -0.55 -2.20
CA GLY A 100 -2.99 0.58 -2.68
C GLY A 100 -3.26 0.87 -4.16
N LYS A 101 -3.25 -0.17 -5.00
CA LYS A 101 -3.58 -0.09 -6.43
C LYS A 101 -4.98 0.50 -6.66
N SER A 102 -5.97 0.02 -5.91
CA SER A 102 -7.36 0.47 -6.01
C SER A 102 -7.51 1.95 -5.64
N ILE A 103 -6.82 2.41 -4.58
CA ILE A 103 -6.82 3.81 -4.17
C ILE A 103 -6.20 4.69 -5.28
N LEU A 104 -5.06 4.27 -5.83
CA LEU A 104 -4.37 5.00 -6.91
C LEU A 104 -5.22 5.11 -8.17
N MET A 105 -5.91 4.04 -8.57
CA MET A 105 -6.85 4.08 -9.70
C MET A 105 -7.97 5.10 -9.46
N LEU A 106 -8.58 5.10 -8.26
CA LEU A 106 -9.65 6.04 -7.91
C LEU A 106 -9.18 7.50 -7.93
N ILE A 107 -7.93 7.77 -7.52
CA ILE A 107 -7.32 9.10 -7.60
C ILE A 107 -7.15 9.53 -9.06
N ASN A 108 -6.62 8.64 -9.91
CA ASN A 108 -6.35 8.92 -11.32
C ASN A 108 -7.63 9.09 -12.15
N MET A 109 -8.74 8.42 -11.79
CA MET A 109 -10.04 8.60 -12.46
C MET A 109 -10.66 10.00 -12.29
N LYS A 110 -10.17 10.82 -11.33
CA LYS A 110 -10.64 12.19 -11.09
C LYS A 110 -9.80 13.28 -11.77
N LYS A 111 -8.70 12.91 -12.45
CA LYS A 111 -7.91 13.81 -13.30
C LYS A 111 -8.55 13.89 -14.69
#